data_AF-A0A7K4PLS0-F1
#
_entry.id   AF-A0A7K4PLS0-F1
#
_cell.length_a   1.000
_cell.length_b   1.000
_cell.length_c   1.000
_cell.angle_alpha   90.00
_cell.angle_beta   90.00
_cell.angle_gamma   90.00
#
_symmetry.space_group_name_H-M   'P 1'
#
loop_
_entity.id
_entity.type
_entity.pdbx_description
1 polymer ?
#
loop_
_entity_poly.entity_id
_entity_poly.type
_entity_poly.pdbx_seq_one_letter_code
_entity_poly.pdbx_strand_id
1 'polypeptide(L)'
;LGFPCTKSICLTNNSVVPVTFKLRMSEDGMQPAVSSFDQIHKEGDPSWDKGIKFCMEPREFTMNPSQGTIIPQGHQHIKVWEESSHRRFSTRAEASLDISDSPGVISLPRCLVPELRVYPEILLYDECHLNVPYERKFLIANDTDFPGCYGLIPQEREEDSPVLYSSPKPCGIVQPHSFAEVPVIIKVQTLDKHRTDVL
;
A
#
# COMPACT_ATOMS: atom_id res chain seq x y z
N LEU A 1 1.41 0.17 1.14
CA LEU A 1 0.06 -0.26 0.72
C LEU A 1 -0.92 0.78 1.25
N GLY A 2 -1.77 1.32 0.38
CA GLY A 2 -2.86 2.24 0.79
C GLY A 2 -4.04 1.46 1.38
N PHE A 3 -4.91 2.12 2.14
CA PHE A 3 -6.09 1.46 2.72
C PHE A 3 -7.36 1.79 1.96
N PRO A 4 -8.38 0.89 1.98
CA PRO A 4 -9.60 1.14 1.25
C PRO A 4 -10.28 2.42 1.71
N CYS A 5 -10.68 3.25 0.75
CA CYS A 5 -11.41 4.47 1.04
C CYS A 5 -12.62 4.61 0.11
N THR A 6 -13.69 5.24 0.59
CA THR A 6 -14.87 5.54 -0.23
C THR A 6 -15.00 7.05 -0.38
N LYS A 7 -15.15 7.53 -1.61
CA LYS A 7 -15.36 8.93 -1.94
C LYS A 7 -16.61 9.11 -2.80
N SER A 8 -17.22 10.28 -2.75
CA SER A 8 -18.38 10.62 -3.57
C SER A 8 -18.09 11.80 -4.49
N ILE A 9 -18.48 11.67 -5.76
CA ILE A 9 -18.34 12.69 -6.80
C ILE A 9 -19.73 13.00 -7.36
N CYS A 10 -19.97 14.25 -7.75
CA CYS A 10 -21.23 14.67 -8.36
C CYS A 10 -21.00 15.00 -9.84
N LEU A 11 -21.70 14.30 -10.73
CA LEU A 11 -21.81 14.64 -12.15
C LEU A 11 -23.02 15.53 -12.35
N THR A 12 -22.85 16.68 -12.99
CA THR A 12 -23.95 17.62 -13.27
C THR A 12 -24.17 17.75 -14.77
N ASN A 13 -25.41 17.53 -15.22
CA ASN A 13 -25.80 17.76 -16.60
C ASN A 13 -26.35 19.19 -16.75
N ASN A 14 -25.50 20.11 -17.23
CA ASN A 14 -25.90 21.49 -17.51
C ASN A 14 -26.60 21.67 -18.87
N SER A 15 -26.77 20.61 -19.65
CA SER A 15 -27.41 20.69 -20.96
C SER A 15 -28.94 20.65 -20.86
N VAL A 16 -29.59 20.97 -21.98
CA VAL A 16 -31.06 20.93 -22.12
C VAL A 16 -31.57 19.57 -22.58
N VAL A 17 -30.68 18.59 -22.80
CA VAL A 17 -31.00 17.23 -23.22
C VAL A 17 -30.48 16.21 -22.20
N PRO A 18 -31.07 15.00 -22.12
CA PRO A 18 -30.50 13.94 -21.29
C PRO A 18 -29.09 13.57 -21.74
N VAL A 19 -28.19 13.35 -20.77
CA VAL A 19 -26.80 12.94 -21.03
C VAL A 19 -26.57 11.55 -20.47
N THR A 20 -26.21 10.61 -21.34
CA THR A 20 -25.76 9.28 -20.92
C THR A 20 -24.28 9.32 -20.61
N PHE A 21 -23.90 8.63 -19.53
CA PHE A 21 -22.51 8.50 -19.12
C PHE A 21 -22.10 7.04 -18.96
N LYS A 22 -20.82 6.78 -19.21
CA LYS A 22 -20.11 5.58 -18.82
C LYS A 22 -18.73 5.95 -18.32
N LEU A 23 -18.39 5.50 -17.12
CA LEU A 23 -17.13 5.79 -16.44
C LEU A 23 -16.16 4.61 -16.61
N ARG A 24 -14.90 4.91 -16.94
CA ARG A 24 -13.81 3.94 -16.99
C ARG A 24 -12.52 4.56 -16.45
N MET A 25 -11.76 3.82 -15.66
CA MET A 25 -10.42 4.25 -15.25
C MET A 25 -9.42 4.00 -16.36
N SER A 26 -8.54 4.96 -16.64
CA SER A 26 -7.49 4.84 -17.66
C SER A 26 -6.28 4.00 -17.21
N GLU A 27 -5.93 4.04 -15.93
CA GLU A 27 -4.75 3.38 -15.35
C GLU A 27 -5.10 2.38 -14.22
N ASP A 28 -6.18 1.62 -14.37
CA ASP A 28 -6.58 0.61 -13.39
C ASP A 28 -6.12 -0.80 -13.80
N GLY A 29 -5.84 -1.64 -12.81
CA GLY A 29 -5.41 -3.00 -13.04
C GLY A 29 -6.54 -3.92 -13.50
N MET A 30 -6.18 -4.99 -14.20
CA MET A 30 -7.14 -5.98 -14.71
C MET A 30 -7.30 -7.19 -13.78
N GLN A 31 -6.41 -7.37 -12.80
CA GLN A 31 -6.50 -8.48 -11.85
C GLN A 31 -7.57 -8.20 -10.79
N PRO A 32 -8.08 -9.23 -10.09
CA PRO A 32 -9.00 -9.02 -8.97
C PRO A 32 -8.41 -8.04 -7.95
N ALA A 33 -9.27 -7.22 -7.36
CA ALA A 33 -8.86 -6.35 -6.28
C ALA A 33 -8.36 -7.20 -5.10
N VAL A 34 -7.29 -6.74 -4.45
CA VAL A 34 -6.65 -7.46 -3.34
C VAL A 34 -6.48 -6.48 -2.19
N SER A 35 -7.01 -6.82 -1.00
CA SER A 35 -6.89 -5.93 0.16
C SER A 35 -5.48 -5.95 0.75
N SER A 36 -5.07 -4.88 1.43
CA SER A 36 -3.79 -4.85 2.16
C SER A 36 -3.71 -5.94 3.21
N PHE A 37 -4.85 -6.34 3.77
CA PHE A 37 -4.95 -7.42 4.74
C PHE A 37 -4.69 -8.79 4.11
N ASP A 38 -5.07 -9.00 2.85
CA ASP A 38 -4.84 -10.25 2.12
C ASP A 38 -3.39 -10.38 1.62
N GLN A 39 -2.73 -9.24 1.40
CA GLN A 39 -1.36 -9.19 0.87
C GLN A 39 -0.29 -9.26 1.94
N ILE A 40 -0.61 -8.82 3.16
CA ILE A 40 0.30 -8.95 4.29
C ILE A 40 0.33 -10.44 4.64
N HIS A 41 1.52 -11.04 4.47
CA HIS A 41 1.74 -12.44 4.81
C HIS A 41 1.28 -12.69 6.25
N LYS A 42 0.58 -13.81 6.45
CA LYS A 42 0.13 -14.22 7.79
C LYS A 42 1.35 -14.36 8.70
N GLU A 43 1.18 -13.95 9.96
CA GLU A 43 2.19 -14.07 11.01
C GLU A 43 2.79 -15.48 11.01
N GLY A 44 4.10 -15.61 10.77
CA GLY A 44 4.81 -16.89 10.72
C GLY A 44 4.92 -17.58 9.34
N ASP A 45 4.50 -16.96 8.23
CA ASP A 45 4.72 -17.50 6.89
C ASP A 45 6.22 -17.47 6.52
N PRO A 46 6.88 -18.63 6.31
CA PRO A 46 8.30 -18.70 5.98
C PRO A 46 8.64 -18.10 4.61
N SER A 47 7.64 -17.83 3.75
CA SER A 47 7.84 -17.30 2.40
C SER A 47 8.13 -15.80 2.33
N TRP A 48 8.23 -15.09 3.47
CA TRP A 48 8.69 -13.70 3.52
C TRP A 48 10.09 -13.53 2.90
N ASP A 49 10.91 -14.57 2.95
CA ASP A 49 12.25 -14.64 2.35
C ASP A 49 12.23 -14.54 0.82
N LYS A 50 11.07 -14.79 0.19
CA LYS A 50 10.83 -14.62 -1.24
C LYS A 50 10.25 -13.24 -1.59
N GLY A 51 10.19 -12.34 -0.61
CA GLY A 51 9.60 -11.02 -0.71
C GLY A 51 8.07 -11.04 -0.71
N ILE A 52 7.47 -9.88 -0.43
CA ILE A 52 6.03 -9.68 -0.57
C ILE A 52 5.69 -9.92 -2.05
N LYS A 53 4.96 -10.99 -2.35
CA LYS A 53 4.47 -11.25 -3.71
C LYS A 53 3.32 -10.29 -4.02
N PHE A 54 3.67 -9.16 -4.59
CA PHE A 54 2.68 -8.20 -5.07
C PHE A 54 1.92 -8.79 -6.25
N CYS A 55 0.57 -8.71 -6.21
CA CYS A 55 -0.24 -8.89 -7.40
C CYS A 55 0.18 -7.81 -8.40
N MET A 56 0.58 -8.21 -9.61
CA MET A 56 0.92 -7.26 -10.66
C MET A 56 -0.38 -6.70 -11.20
N GLU A 57 -0.66 -5.42 -10.93
CA GLU A 57 -1.80 -4.67 -11.46
C GLU A 57 -3.19 -5.18 -10.99
N PRO A 58 -3.46 -5.19 -9.66
CA PRO A 58 -4.81 -5.40 -9.17
C PRO A 58 -5.72 -4.25 -9.60
N ARG A 59 -7.00 -4.54 -9.77
CA ARG A 59 -8.02 -3.52 -9.88
C ARG A 59 -8.12 -2.77 -8.55
N GLU A 60 -7.79 -1.48 -8.56
CA GLU A 60 -7.76 -0.61 -7.39
C GLU A 60 -9.05 0.20 -7.26
N PHE A 61 -9.90 0.28 -8.30
CA PHE A 61 -11.09 1.14 -8.26
C PHE A 61 -12.40 0.48 -8.68
N THR A 62 -13.45 0.78 -7.93
CA THR A 62 -14.84 0.46 -8.25
C THR A 62 -15.69 1.72 -8.22
N MET A 63 -16.59 1.88 -9.19
CA MET A 63 -17.51 3.03 -9.29
C MET A 63 -18.96 2.55 -9.34
N ASN A 64 -19.85 3.23 -8.62
CA ASN A 64 -21.29 2.95 -8.66
C ASN A 64 -22.12 4.24 -8.52
N PRO A 65 -23.06 4.49 -9.43
CA PRO A 65 -23.23 3.78 -10.70
C PRO A 65 -22.02 4.04 -11.62
N SER A 66 -21.58 3.04 -12.39
CA SER A 66 -20.52 3.22 -13.40
C SER A 66 -21.07 3.71 -14.74
N GLN A 67 -22.39 3.68 -14.92
CA GLN A 67 -23.09 4.16 -16.10
C GLN A 67 -24.52 4.58 -15.75
N GLY A 68 -25.12 5.45 -16.56
CA GLY A 68 -26.49 5.90 -16.37
C GLY A 68 -26.85 7.07 -17.30
N THR A 69 -28.04 7.64 -17.09
CA THR A 69 -28.50 8.81 -17.84
C THR A 69 -28.94 9.90 -16.87
N ILE A 70 -28.36 11.09 -17.01
CA ILE A 70 -28.69 12.26 -16.20
C ILE A 70 -29.67 13.12 -17.00
N ILE A 71 -30.83 13.40 -16.42
CA ILE A 71 -31.85 14.28 -17.02
C ILE A 71 -31.33 15.71 -17.23
N PRO A 72 -31.96 16.52 -18.10
CA PRO A 72 -31.60 17.93 -18.28
C PRO A 72 -31.57 18.68 -16.95
N GLN A 73 -30.54 19.50 -16.72
CA GLN A 73 -30.33 20.25 -15.47
C GLN A 73 -30.24 19.36 -14.20
N GLY A 74 -30.04 18.05 -14.37
CA GLY A 74 -29.95 17.07 -13.29
C GLY A 74 -28.52 16.86 -12.79
N HIS A 75 -28.41 16.06 -11.72
CA HIS A 75 -27.13 15.62 -11.19
C HIS A 75 -27.17 14.15 -10.76
N GLN A 76 -26.01 13.51 -10.69
CA GLN A 76 -25.84 12.13 -10.26
C GLN A 76 -24.64 12.01 -9.35
N HIS A 77 -24.86 11.49 -8.14
CA HIS A 77 -23.77 11.10 -7.25
C HIS A 77 -23.20 9.75 -7.66
N ILE A 78 -21.88 9.67 -7.75
CA ILE A 78 -21.09 8.48 -8.01
C ILE A 78 -20.30 8.17 -6.75
N LYS A 79 -20.41 6.94 -6.25
CA LYS A 79 -19.53 6.41 -5.21
C LYS A 79 -18.33 5.76 -5.88
N VAL A 80 -17.15 6.12 -5.41
CA VAL A 80 -15.87 5.53 -5.82
C VAL A 80 -15.31 4.81 -4.60
N TRP A 81 -15.11 3.50 -4.72
CA TRP A 81 -14.36 2.71 -3.77
C TRP A 81 -12.96 2.51 -4.32
N GLU A 82 -11.99 2.80 -3.48
CA GLU A 82 -10.61 2.44 -3.68
C GLU A 82 -10.34 1.18 -2.87
N GLU A 83 -9.89 0.13 -3.54
CA GLU A 83 -9.33 -1.06 -2.92
C GLU A 83 -7.81 -0.91 -2.93
N SER A 84 -7.19 -1.26 -1.81
CA SER A 84 -5.81 -0.90 -1.45
C SER A 84 -4.80 -0.93 -2.60
N SER A 85 -4.11 0.19 -2.80
CA SER A 85 -3.12 0.34 -3.86
C SER A 85 -1.71 -0.07 -3.43
N HIS A 86 -0.99 -0.68 -4.37
CA HIS A 86 0.44 -1.02 -4.26
C HIS A 86 1.34 0.13 -4.67
N ARG A 87 0.83 1.05 -5.50
CA ARG A 87 1.64 2.09 -6.12
C ARG A 87 2.03 3.12 -5.06
N ARG A 88 3.34 3.20 -4.79
CA ARG A 88 4.01 4.33 -4.09
C ARG A 88 3.75 5.68 -4.76
N PHE A 89 3.17 5.69 -5.95
CA PHE A 89 2.80 6.88 -6.67
C PHE A 89 1.32 7.11 -6.46
N SER A 90 1.00 8.30 -5.98
CA SER A 90 -0.35 8.82 -5.94
C SER A 90 -1.04 8.57 -7.28
N THR A 91 -1.84 7.51 -7.38
CA THR A 91 -2.55 7.21 -8.63
C THR A 91 -3.53 8.35 -8.85
N ARG A 92 -3.29 9.15 -9.88
CA ARG A 92 -4.31 10.06 -10.39
C ARG A 92 -5.25 9.18 -11.20
N ALA A 93 -6.30 8.68 -10.56
CA ALA A 93 -7.31 7.97 -11.32
C ALA A 93 -8.03 8.99 -12.22
N GLU A 94 -7.86 8.82 -13.52
CA GLU A 94 -8.57 9.58 -14.54
C GLU A 94 -9.75 8.72 -15.00
N ALA A 95 -10.95 9.17 -14.69
CA ALA A 95 -12.15 8.56 -15.23
C ALA A 95 -12.47 9.21 -16.57
N SER A 96 -12.52 8.40 -17.64
CA SER A 96 -13.07 8.83 -18.91
C SER A 96 -14.59 8.75 -18.88
N LEU A 97 -15.23 9.79 -19.40
CA LEU A 97 -16.67 9.95 -19.49
C LEU A 97 -17.06 9.85 -20.96
N ASP A 98 -17.73 8.76 -21.33
CA ASP A 98 -18.31 8.58 -22.67
C ASP A 98 -19.66 9.32 -22.72
N ILE A 99 -19.61 10.64 -23.01
CA ILE A 99 -20.78 11.42 -23.41
C ILE A 99 -20.94 11.22 -24.92
N SER A 100 -22.16 11.13 -25.41
CA SER A 100 -22.51 10.79 -26.80
C SER A 100 -21.82 11.57 -27.92
N ASP A 101 -20.96 12.57 -27.64
CA ASP A 101 -20.08 13.24 -28.60
C ASP A 101 -18.77 13.84 -28.02
N SER A 102 -18.38 13.55 -26.76
CA SER A 102 -17.07 14.01 -26.25
C SER A 102 -16.53 13.21 -25.04
N PRO A 103 -15.25 12.78 -25.07
CA PRO A 103 -14.61 12.19 -23.91
C PRO A 103 -14.28 13.27 -22.87
N GLY A 104 -14.89 13.18 -21.69
CA GLY A 104 -14.52 13.99 -20.53
C GLY A 104 -13.49 13.28 -19.65
N VAL A 105 -12.58 14.01 -19.00
CA VAL A 105 -11.64 13.47 -18.00
C VAL A 105 -11.98 14.02 -16.63
N ILE A 106 -12.23 13.14 -15.67
CA ILE A 106 -12.44 13.49 -14.26
C ILE A 106 -11.24 13.01 -13.46
N SER A 107 -10.62 13.93 -12.71
CA SER A 107 -9.53 13.58 -11.80
C SER A 107 -10.09 13.14 -10.46
N LEU A 108 -9.78 11.92 -10.03
CA LEU A 108 -10.10 11.46 -8.69
C LEU A 108 -9.00 11.89 -7.71
N PRO A 109 -9.36 12.17 -6.45
CA PRO A 109 -8.38 12.49 -5.41
C PRO A 109 -7.55 11.26 -5.05
N ARG A 110 -6.23 11.47 -4.90
CA ARG A 110 -5.17 10.48 -4.65
C ARG A 110 -5.45 9.57 -3.44
N CYS A 111 -5.01 8.31 -3.51
CA CYS A 111 -4.87 7.45 -2.32
C CYS A 111 -3.89 8.07 -1.33
N LEU A 112 -4.20 7.96 -0.04
CA LEU A 112 -3.32 8.38 1.03
C LEU A 112 -2.45 7.18 1.43
N VAL A 113 -1.13 7.35 1.27
CA VAL A 113 -0.15 6.45 1.86
C VAL A 113 0.34 7.15 3.13
N PRO A 114 0.04 6.63 4.33
CA PRO A 114 0.48 7.28 5.55
C PRO A 114 2.00 7.21 5.66
N GLU A 115 2.60 8.34 6.04
CA GLU A 115 4.03 8.41 6.30
C GLU A 115 4.30 7.84 7.69
N LEU A 116 4.93 6.67 7.74
CA LEU A 116 5.26 5.97 8.97
C LEU A 116 6.66 6.36 9.43
N ARG A 117 6.86 6.49 10.74
CA ARG A 117 8.17 6.79 11.34
C ARG A 117 8.75 5.55 12.02
N VAL A 118 10.05 5.36 11.90
CA VAL A 118 10.75 4.19 12.47
C VAL A 118 11.66 4.64 13.60
N TYR A 119 11.58 3.96 14.75
CA TYR A 119 12.44 4.24 15.90
C TYR A 119 12.95 2.95 16.58
N PRO A 120 14.24 2.87 16.96
CA PRO A 120 15.31 3.78 16.54
C PRO A 120 15.61 3.61 15.04
N GLU A 121 16.17 4.62 14.37
CA GLU A 121 16.58 4.48 12.96
C GLU A 121 17.75 3.50 12.78
N ILE A 122 18.56 3.30 13.83
CA ILE A 122 19.72 2.43 13.84
C ILE A 122 19.69 1.55 15.10
N LEU A 123 19.80 0.24 14.91
CA LEU A 123 20.02 -0.71 15.99
C LEU A 123 21.51 -0.94 16.16
N LEU A 124 22.06 -0.44 17.28
CA LEU A 124 23.45 -0.65 17.65
C LEU A 124 23.63 -1.94 18.43
N TYR A 125 24.65 -2.70 18.08
CA TYR A 125 25.06 -3.91 18.78
C TYR A 125 26.56 -3.83 19.05
N ASP A 126 26.95 -3.90 20.33
CA ASP A 126 28.33 -3.62 20.75
C ASP A 126 29.18 -4.89 20.91
N GLU A 127 28.59 -6.00 21.38
CA GLU A 127 29.30 -7.24 21.73
C GLU A 127 28.57 -8.49 21.21
N CYS A 128 28.50 -8.63 19.87
CA CYS A 128 27.93 -9.82 19.25
C CYS A 128 28.97 -10.95 19.15
N HIS A 129 28.57 -12.16 19.54
CA HIS A 129 29.35 -13.37 19.34
C HIS A 129 28.98 -14.04 18.01
N LEU A 130 29.97 -14.68 17.38
CA LEU A 130 29.77 -15.42 16.14
C LEU A 130 28.67 -16.47 16.29
N ASN A 131 27.78 -16.52 15.31
CA ASN A 131 26.69 -17.48 15.20
C ASN A 131 25.66 -17.48 16.34
N VAL A 132 25.72 -16.51 17.25
CA VAL A 132 24.70 -16.30 18.29
C VAL A 132 23.60 -15.36 17.78
N PRO A 133 22.32 -15.72 17.92
CA PRO A 133 21.22 -14.84 17.55
C PRO A 133 21.00 -13.76 18.62
N TYR A 134 20.84 -12.51 18.19
CA TYR A 134 20.48 -11.38 19.05
C TYR A 134 19.21 -10.73 18.54
N GLU A 135 18.24 -10.51 19.44
CA GLU A 135 16.98 -9.85 19.11
C GLU A 135 16.97 -8.41 19.62
N ARG A 136 16.57 -7.47 18.75
CA ARG A 136 16.11 -6.12 19.12
C ARG A 136 14.87 -5.76 18.33
N LYS A 137 14.26 -4.62 18.63
CA LYS A 137 12.99 -4.21 18.04
C LYS A 137 13.09 -2.83 17.42
N PHE A 138 12.52 -2.69 16.22
CA PHE A 138 12.07 -1.40 15.72
C PHE A 138 10.63 -1.13 16.17
N LEU A 139 10.31 0.15 16.34
CA LEU A 139 8.97 0.66 16.55
C LEU A 139 8.56 1.43 15.31
N ILE A 140 7.44 1.03 14.72
CA ILE A 140 6.80 1.74 13.62
C ILE A 140 5.71 2.61 14.22
N ALA A 141 5.90 3.93 14.20
CA ALA A 141 4.93 4.91 14.65
C ALA A 141 4.03 5.35 13.50
N ASN A 142 2.73 5.39 13.77
CA ASN A 142 1.74 5.95 12.86
C ASN A 142 0.99 7.07 13.56
N ASP A 143 1.31 8.31 13.22
CA ASP A 143 0.65 9.51 13.75
C ASP A 143 -0.48 10.01 12.83
N THR A 144 -0.82 9.24 11.80
CA THR A 144 -1.86 9.61 10.83
C THR A 144 -3.22 9.07 11.24
N ASP A 145 -4.28 9.63 10.65
CA ASP A 145 -5.66 9.19 10.86
C ASP A 145 -6.01 7.90 10.11
N PHE A 146 -5.08 7.35 9.33
CA PHE A 146 -5.27 6.16 8.53
C PHE A 146 -4.35 5.05 9.01
N PRO A 147 -4.79 3.78 9.01
CA PRO A 147 -3.88 2.67 9.25
C PRO A 147 -2.75 2.67 8.21
N GLY A 148 -1.59 2.13 8.57
CA GLY A 148 -0.39 2.06 7.73
C GLY A 148 0.14 0.63 7.62
N CYS A 149 0.69 0.27 6.47
CA CYS A 149 1.33 -1.02 6.28
C CYS A 149 2.85 -0.88 6.35
N TYR A 150 3.52 -1.79 7.05
CA TYR A 150 4.97 -1.86 7.11
C TYR A 150 5.48 -3.24 6.70
N GLY A 151 6.74 -3.29 6.27
CA GLY A 151 7.43 -4.52 5.93
C GLY A 151 8.94 -4.34 6.03
N LEU A 152 9.61 -5.32 6.63
CA LEU A 152 11.05 -5.49 6.64
C LEU A 152 11.51 -5.89 5.24
N ILE A 153 12.56 -5.26 4.74
CA ILE A 153 13.15 -5.64 3.46
C ILE A 153 13.78 -7.02 3.62
N PRO A 154 13.56 -7.99 2.72
CA PRO A 154 14.28 -9.26 2.77
C PRO A 154 15.76 -9.08 2.45
N GLN A 155 16.64 -9.75 3.21
CA GLN A 155 18.06 -9.75 2.92
C GLN A 155 18.39 -10.60 1.70
N GLU A 156 19.11 -10.05 0.72
CA GLU A 156 19.78 -10.84 -0.31
C GLU A 156 20.94 -11.61 0.34
N ARG A 157 20.81 -12.94 0.43
CA ARG A 157 21.79 -13.80 1.11
C ARG A 157 22.85 -14.27 0.12
N GLU A 158 24.08 -13.80 0.32
CA GLU A 158 25.28 -14.37 -0.28
C GLU A 158 25.99 -15.30 0.71
N GLU A 159 26.78 -16.25 0.20
CA GLU A 159 27.50 -17.24 1.01
C GLU A 159 28.43 -16.58 2.07
N ASP A 160 28.96 -15.39 1.75
CA ASP A 160 29.88 -14.61 2.59
C ASP A 160 29.20 -13.44 3.33
N SER A 161 27.87 -13.44 3.47
CA SER A 161 27.15 -12.35 4.15
C SER A 161 27.63 -12.20 5.61
N PRO A 162 28.20 -11.05 6.00
CA PRO A 162 28.85 -10.90 7.31
C PRO A 162 27.85 -10.90 8.48
N VAL A 163 26.62 -10.49 8.22
CA VAL A 163 25.51 -10.47 9.18
C VAL A 163 24.29 -11.03 8.46
N LEU A 164 23.58 -11.95 9.11
CA LEU A 164 22.28 -12.43 8.67
C LEU A 164 21.20 -11.82 9.56
N TYR A 165 20.11 -11.33 8.96
CA TYR A 165 18.95 -10.91 9.74
C TYR A 165 17.67 -11.64 9.33
N SER A 166 16.76 -11.73 10.29
CA SER A 166 15.40 -12.23 10.10
C SER A 166 14.45 -11.56 11.08
N SER A 167 13.15 -11.73 10.85
CA SER A 167 12.12 -11.29 11.79
C SER A 167 11.03 -12.34 11.89
N PRO A 168 10.55 -12.67 13.10
CA PRO A 168 9.35 -13.50 13.27
C PRO A 168 8.06 -12.74 12.88
N LYS A 169 8.12 -11.39 12.80
CA LYS A 169 7.00 -10.53 12.39
C LYS A 169 7.50 -9.49 11.37
N PRO A 170 7.84 -9.92 10.15
CA PRO A 170 8.51 -9.07 9.17
C PRO A 170 7.59 -8.02 8.57
N CYS A 171 6.27 -8.19 8.60
CA CYS A 171 5.32 -7.22 8.05
C CYS A 171 4.06 -7.14 8.91
N GLY A 172 3.27 -6.09 8.70
CA GLY A 172 2.05 -5.89 9.46
C GLY A 172 1.34 -4.57 9.16
N ILE A 173 0.27 -4.34 9.91
CA ILE A 173 -0.52 -3.11 9.90
C ILE A 173 -0.36 -2.42 11.24
N VAL A 174 -0.01 -1.14 11.21
CA VAL A 174 -0.06 -0.24 12.36
C VAL A 174 -1.34 0.60 12.28
N GLN A 175 -2.10 0.64 13.36
CA GLN A 175 -3.37 1.38 13.41
C GLN A 175 -3.13 2.89 13.48
N PRO A 176 -4.15 3.74 13.19
CA PRO A 176 -4.06 5.18 13.41
C PRO A 176 -3.60 5.51 14.82
N HIS A 177 -2.77 6.55 14.97
CA HIS A 177 -2.29 7.04 16.27
C HIS A 177 -1.72 5.94 17.19
N SER A 178 -0.95 5.01 16.62
CA SER A 178 -0.45 3.83 17.33
C SER A 178 0.96 3.42 16.92
N PHE A 179 1.48 2.38 17.58
CA PHE A 179 2.80 1.82 17.32
C PHE A 179 2.72 0.32 17.04
N ALA A 180 3.59 -0.18 16.16
CA ALA A 180 3.81 -1.60 15.95
C ALA A 180 5.28 -1.97 16.22
N GLU A 181 5.49 -3.11 16.89
CA GLU A 181 6.84 -3.65 17.12
C GLU A 181 7.26 -4.57 15.97
N VAL A 182 8.49 -4.39 15.50
CA VAL A 182 9.14 -5.25 14.52
C VAL A 182 10.38 -5.87 15.16
N PRO A 183 10.27 -7.09 15.72
CA PRO A 183 11.43 -7.81 16.25
C PRO A 183 12.37 -8.21 15.10
N VAL A 184 13.65 -7.90 15.24
CA VAL A 184 14.71 -8.24 14.28
C VAL A 184 15.75 -9.06 15.01
N ILE A 185 15.97 -10.26 14.49
CA ILE A 185 16.98 -11.20 14.96
C ILE A 185 18.18 -11.06 14.03
N ILE A 186 19.34 -10.74 14.57
CA ILE A 186 20.61 -10.71 13.84
C ILE A 186 21.50 -11.87 14.25
N LYS A 187 22.31 -12.36 13.32
CA LYS A 187 23.37 -13.34 13.58
C LYS A 187 24.62 -12.95 12.81
N VAL A 188 25.69 -12.68 13.55
CA VAL A 188 26.99 -12.32 12.95
C VAL A 188 27.71 -13.58 12.46
N GLN A 189 28.17 -13.57 11.21
CA GLN A 189 28.90 -14.66 10.56
C GLN A 189 30.42 -14.44 10.58
N THR A 190 30.88 -13.18 10.56
CA THR A 190 32.31 -12.83 10.52
C THR A 190 32.69 -11.83 11.60
N LEU A 191 33.93 -11.89 12.09
CA LEU A 191 34.45 -10.95 13.08
C LEU A 191 34.82 -9.66 12.39
N ASP A 192 34.04 -8.59 12.59
CA ASP A 192 34.41 -7.22 12.28
C ASP A 192 33.26 -6.27 12.65
N LYS A 193 33.44 -4.96 12.42
CA LYS A 193 32.36 -3.99 12.49
C LYS A 193 31.56 -3.99 11.19
N HIS A 194 30.28 -4.34 11.28
CA HIS A 194 29.39 -4.46 10.12
C HIS A 194 28.24 -3.45 10.16
N ARG A 195 27.68 -3.14 8.99
CA ARG A 195 26.46 -2.33 8.83
C ARG A 195 25.55 -3.02 7.82
N THR A 196 24.25 -3.08 8.12
CA THR A 196 23.25 -3.70 7.26
C THR A 196 21.97 -2.88 7.28
N ASP A 197 21.39 -2.64 6.12
CA ASP A 197 20.12 -1.92 5.97
C ASP A 197 18.94 -2.93 6.00
N VAL A 198 17.84 -2.54 6.66
CA VAL A 198 16.75 -3.46 7.06
C VAL A 198 15.34 -2.93 6.77
N LEU A 199 15.16 -1.63 6.51
CA LEU A 199 13.86 -0.97 6.34
C LEU A 199 13.88 0.04 5.18
#